data_AF-A0A316X881-F1
#
_entry.id   AF-A0A316X881-F1
#
_cell.length_a   1.000
_cell.length_b   1.000
_cell.length_c   1.000
_cell.angle_alpha   90.00
_cell.angle_beta   90.00
_cell.angle_gamma   90.00
#
_symmetry.space_group_name_H-M   'P 1'
#
loop_
_entity.id
_entity.type
_entity.pdbx_description
1 polymer ?
#
loop_
_entity_poly.entity_id
_entity_poly.type
_entity_poly.pdbx_seq_one_letter_code
_entity_poly.pdbx_strand_id
1 'polypeptide(L)'
;MKTLSLILTLLFFFSCKPQKNLQGVYKTNKAEFGFFIIKIDLKNNNEFNYVFSGDLQYTELSGLYKISGHNLYLKFNKNKGEVESVNDSVTISDILSGNYHNYDLKSENGISYHLKYKIQGNKLFAYGIKNGQLKKKSKVYTHQSKFLFFGSRWRNKRIYLEKIKS
;
A
#
# COMPACT_ATOMS: atom_id res chain seq x y z
N MET A 1 -29.37 -21.41 37.38
CA MET A 1 -28.17 -21.80 36.59
C MET A 1 -28.41 -21.95 35.08
N LYS A 2 -29.64 -22.25 34.61
CA LYS A 2 -29.92 -22.41 33.15
C LYS A 2 -29.84 -21.12 32.32
N THR A 3 -30.10 -19.96 32.93
CA THR A 3 -30.06 -18.64 32.26
C THR A 3 -28.64 -18.15 31.96
N LEU A 4 -27.66 -18.49 32.81
CA LEU A 4 -26.26 -18.09 32.63
C LEU A 4 -25.59 -18.84 31.47
N SER A 5 -25.99 -20.09 31.25
CA SER A 5 -25.53 -20.89 30.12
C SER A 5 -25.97 -20.32 28.78
N LEU A 6 -27.14 -19.67 28.71
CA LEU A 6 -27.74 -19.15 27.47
C LEU A 6 -27.09 -17.83 27.03
N ILE A 7 -26.67 -17.00 27.99
CA ILE A 7 -25.90 -15.77 27.75
C ILE A 7 -24.50 -16.10 27.22
N LEU A 8 -23.87 -17.16 27.76
CA LEU A 8 -22.54 -17.59 27.32
C LEU A 8 -22.57 -18.08 25.85
N THR A 9 -23.58 -18.85 25.45
CA THR A 9 -23.75 -19.27 24.06
C THR A 9 -24.01 -18.10 23.12
N LEU A 10 -24.79 -17.09 23.53
CA LEU A 10 -25.04 -15.90 22.70
C LEU A 10 -23.75 -15.08 22.43
N LEU A 11 -22.84 -15.01 23.40
CA LEU A 11 -21.57 -14.28 23.25
C LEU A 11 -20.60 -14.94 22.25
N PHE A 12 -20.65 -16.27 22.10
CA PHE A 12 -19.80 -16.97 21.13
C PHE A 12 -20.18 -16.68 19.68
N PHE A 13 -21.46 -16.39 19.37
CA PHE A 13 -21.90 -16.08 18.00
C PHE A 13 -21.46 -14.69 17.51
N PHE A 14 -21.13 -13.75 18.41
CA PHE A 14 -20.63 -12.42 18.02
C PHE A 14 -19.13 -12.38 17.69
N SER A 15 -18.40 -13.48 17.88
CA SER A 15 -16.94 -13.49 17.67
C SER A 15 -16.52 -13.74 16.21
N CYS A 16 -17.43 -14.15 15.32
CA CYS A 16 -17.09 -14.45 13.94
C CYS A 16 -17.17 -13.19 13.07
N LYS A 17 -16.12 -12.36 13.08
CA LYS A 17 -16.00 -11.27 12.11
C LYS A 17 -15.61 -11.89 10.77
N PRO A 18 -16.43 -11.78 9.71
CA PRO A 18 -16.06 -12.30 8.41
C PRO A 18 -14.75 -11.65 7.97
N GLN A 19 -13.79 -12.48 7.56
CA GLN A 19 -12.56 -12.01 6.95
C GLN A 19 -12.95 -11.20 5.72
N LYS A 20 -12.71 -9.88 5.76
CA LYS A 20 -13.10 -8.99 4.67
C LYS A 20 -12.40 -9.45 3.40
N ASN A 21 -13.19 -9.64 2.33
CA ASN A 21 -12.68 -9.94 1.00
C ASN A 21 -11.80 -8.78 0.53
N LEU A 22 -10.50 -8.95 0.69
CA LEU A 22 -9.47 -8.00 0.29
C LEU A 22 -9.09 -8.17 -1.17
N GLN A 23 -9.49 -9.26 -1.82
CA GLN A 23 -9.10 -9.57 -3.18
C GLN A 23 -9.71 -8.61 -4.20
N GLY A 24 -8.94 -8.29 -5.23
CA GLY A 24 -9.28 -7.33 -6.27
C GLY A 24 -8.27 -6.20 -6.38
N VAL A 25 -8.61 -5.24 -7.22
CA VAL A 25 -7.70 -4.19 -7.67
C VAL A 25 -7.83 -2.94 -6.82
N TYR A 26 -6.71 -2.44 -6.30
CA TYR A 26 -6.59 -1.18 -5.60
C TYR A 26 -5.79 -0.20 -6.44
N LYS A 27 -6.23 1.06 -6.49
CA LYS A 27 -5.51 2.13 -7.21
C LYS A 27 -5.39 3.35 -6.33
N THR A 28 -4.29 4.10 -6.47
CA THR A 28 -4.13 5.39 -5.78
C THR A 28 -5.28 6.31 -6.13
N ASN A 29 -5.90 6.88 -5.09
CA ASN A 29 -7.04 7.78 -5.24
C ASN A 29 -6.68 9.09 -5.97
N LYS A 30 -5.39 9.46 -5.99
CA LYS A 30 -4.84 10.65 -6.64
C LYS A 30 -3.44 10.35 -7.15
N ALA A 31 -3.04 11.01 -8.23
CA ALA A 31 -1.65 10.94 -8.68
C ALA A 31 -0.74 11.64 -7.66
N GLU A 32 0.20 10.89 -7.07
CA GLU A 32 1.25 11.48 -6.24
C GLU A 32 2.12 12.37 -7.12
N PHE A 33 2.47 13.55 -6.61
CA PHE A 33 3.18 14.58 -7.37
C PHE A 33 2.51 15.00 -8.70
N GLY A 34 1.25 14.62 -8.92
CA GLY A 34 0.50 14.95 -10.14
C GLY A 34 0.65 13.96 -11.29
N PHE A 35 1.57 12.99 -11.21
CA PHE A 35 1.85 12.07 -12.32
C PHE A 35 2.08 10.61 -11.90
N PHE A 36 2.29 10.29 -10.63
CA PHE A 36 2.53 8.90 -10.20
C PHE A 36 1.26 8.19 -9.72
N ILE A 37 1.03 6.98 -10.23
CA ILE A 37 -0.10 6.10 -9.93
C ILE A 37 0.44 4.76 -9.47
N ILE A 38 -0.15 4.21 -8.40
CA ILE A 38 0.11 2.84 -7.95
C ILE A 38 -1.17 2.02 -8.13
N LYS A 39 -1.03 0.81 -8.66
CA LYS A 39 -2.07 -0.20 -8.75
C LYS A 39 -1.59 -1.51 -8.12
N ILE A 40 -2.42 -2.11 -7.27
CA ILE A 40 -2.14 -3.39 -6.62
C ILE A 40 -3.33 -4.31 -6.88
N ASP A 41 -3.08 -5.44 -7.51
CA ASP A 41 -4.09 -6.47 -7.76
C ASP A 41 -3.85 -7.65 -6.81
N LEU A 42 -4.73 -7.83 -5.82
CA LEU A 42 -4.64 -8.90 -4.82
C LEU A 42 -5.45 -10.12 -5.28
N LYS A 43 -4.78 -11.24 -5.52
CA LYS A 43 -5.40 -12.49 -5.97
C LYS A 43 -5.84 -13.39 -4.80
N ASN A 44 -6.63 -14.41 -5.09
CA ASN A 44 -7.15 -15.37 -4.10
C ASN A 44 -6.07 -16.32 -3.52
N ASN A 45 -4.96 -16.52 -4.23
CA ASN A 45 -3.87 -17.43 -3.88
C ASN A 45 -2.71 -16.77 -3.12
N ASN A 46 -2.98 -15.67 -2.40
CA ASN A 46 -1.97 -14.85 -1.71
C ASN A 46 -0.90 -14.24 -2.64
N GLU A 47 -1.12 -14.21 -3.94
CA GLU A 47 -0.26 -13.50 -4.88
C GLU A 47 -0.79 -12.09 -5.17
N PHE A 48 0.11 -11.21 -5.60
CA PHE A 48 -0.30 -9.90 -6.09
C PHE A 48 0.49 -9.48 -7.31
N ASN A 49 -0.11 -8.59 -8.10
CA ASN A 49 0.58 -7.79 -9.10
C ASN A 49 0.64 -6.35 -8.62
N TYR A 50 1.75 -5.68 -8.87
CA TYR A 50 2.00 -4.30 -8.50
C TYR A 50 2.46 -3.53 -9.73
N VAL A 51 1.81 -2.41 -9.99
CA VAL A 51 2.18 -1.49 -11.06
C VAL A 51 2.42 -0.12 -10.44
N PHE A 52 3.60 0.42 -10.67
CA PHE A 52 3.91 1.82 -10.45
C PHE A 52 4.08 2.47 -11.81
N SER A 53 3.30 3.50 -12.09
CA SER A 53 3.33 4.20 -13.38
C SER A 53 3.28 5.71 -13.21
N GLY A 54 4.01 6.41 -14.05
CA GLY A 54 3.94 7.86 -14.25
C GLY A 54 4.62 8.25 -15.55
N ASP A 55 4.63 9.54 -15.88
CA ASP A 55 5.00 10.04 -17.22
C ASP A 55 6.39 9.55 -17.71
N LEU A 56 7.33 9.30 -16.80
CA LEU A 56 8.70 8.89 -17.12
C LEU A 56 9.09 7.54 -16.52
N GLN A 57 8.20 6.89 -15.78
CA GLN A 57 8.54 5.70 -15.00
C GLN A 57 7.43 4.67 -15.06
N TYR A 58 7.83 3.44 -15.35
CA TYR A 58 6.94 2.30 -15.37
C TYR A 58 7.64 1.11 -14.72
N THR A 59 6.96 0.47 -13.77
CA THR A 59 7.49 -0.71 -13.08
C THR A 59 6.35 -1.65 -12.79
N GLU A 60 6.49 -2.90 -13.24
CA GLU A 60 5.62 -4.00 -12.86
C GLU A 60 6.39 -4.99 -12.02
N LEU A 61 5.78 -5.40 -10.91
CA LEU A 61 6.32 -6.42 -10.01
C LEU A 61 5.21 -7.40 -9.66
N SER A 62 5.61 -8.60 -9.29
CA SER A 62 4.71 -9.59 -8.70
C SER A 62 5.27 -10.06 -7.37
N GLY A 63 4.44 -10.72 -6.57
CA GLY A 63 4.88 -11.18 -5.27
C GLY A 63 3.84 -11.97 -4.51
N LEU A 64 4.18 -12.25 -3.26
CA LEU A 64 3.31 -12.85 -2.28
C LEU A 64 2.92 -11.83 -1.22
N TYR A 65 1.67 -11.85 -0.80
CA TYR A 65 1.20 -11.02 0.30
C TYR A 65 0.76 -11.86 1.49
N LYS A 66 0.87 -11.25 2.67
CA LYS A 66 0.35 -11.80 3.92
C LYS A 66 -0.45 -10.73 4.64
N ILE A 67 -1.53 -11.13 5.27
CA ILE A 67 -2.34 -10.25 6.11
C ILE A 67 -2.12 -10.67 7.56
N SER A 68 -1.87 -9.70 8.44
CA SER A 68 -1.86 -9.91 9.88
C SER A 68 -2.51 -8.72 10.58
N GLY A 69 -3.59 -8.99 11.32
CA GLY A 69 -4.43 -7.96 11.93
C GLY A 69 -5.00 -6.98 10.90
N HIS A 70 -4.64 -5.70 11.02
CA HIS A 70 -5.03 -4.63 10.11
C HIS A 70 -3.92 -4.23 9.13
N ASN A 71 -2.93 -5.10 8.92
CA ASN A 71 -1.79 -4.83 8.05
C ASN A 71 -1.73 -5.82 6.89
N LEU A 72 -1.48 -5.29 5.70
CA LEU A 72 -1.14 -6.01 4.49
C LEU A 72 0.37 -5.87 4.28
N TYR A 73 1.06 -7.01 4.21
CA TYR A 73 2.48 -7.12 3.96
C TYR A 73 2.68 -7.66 2.55
N LEU A 74 3.44 -6.96 1.73
CA LEU A 74 3.77 -7.36 0.36
C LEU A 74 5.24 -7.73 0.29
N LYS A 75 5.52 -8.94 -0.20
CA LYS A 75 6.86 -9.41 -0.50
C LYS A 75 6.97 -9.62 -2.02
N PHE A 76 7.80 -8.81 -2.68
CA PHE A 76 8.04 -8.97 -4.11
C PHE A 76 8.83 -10.26 -4.38
N ASN A 77 8.48 -10.91 -5.49
CA ASN A 77 9.30 -11.94 -6.10
C ASN A 77 10.44 -11.23 -6.81
N LYS A 78 11.69 -11.60 -6.51
CA LYS A 78 12.83 -11.07 -7.25
C LYS A 78 12.89 -11.70 -8.63
N ASN A 79 13.26 -10.93 -9.64
CA ASN A 79 13.75 -11.53 -10.87
C ASN A 79 15.02 -12.33 -10.52
N LYS A 80 15.14 -13.53 -11.07
CA LYS A 80 16.27 -14.42 -10.84
C LYS A 80 17.55 -13.74 -11.37
N GLY A 81 18.35 -13.11 -10.49
CA GLY A 81 19.60 -12.43 -10.86
C GLY A 81 19.91 -11.09 -10.15
N GLU A 82 18.94 -10.48 -9.44
CA GLU A 82 19.19 -9.23 -8.72
C GLU A 82 19.72 -9.51 -7.30
N VAL A 83 20.95 -9.06 -7.03
CA VAL A 83 21.67 -9.28 -5.76
C VAL A 83 21.00 -8.52 -4.61
N GLU A 84 20.79 -9.20 -3.48
CA GLU A 84 20.53 -8.57 -2.19
C GLU A 84 21.78 -7.81 -1.77
N SER A 85 21.80 -6.50 -2.00
CA SER A 85 22.99 -5.73 -1.65
C SER A 85 23.28 -5.81 -0.16
N VAL A 86 24.52 -6.21 0.14
CA VAL A 86 25.12 -6.21 1.48
C VAL A 86 25.93 -4.92 1.69
N ASN A 87 26.10 -4.05 0.68
CA ASN A 87 26.82 -2.77 0.76
C ASN A 87 26.38 -1.82 -0.38
N ASP A 88 25.36 -0.97 -0.19
CA ASP A 88 24.88 -0.06 -1.24
C ASP A 88 25.61 1.29 -1.25
N SER A 89 26.62 1.42 -2.10
CA SER A 89 27.07 2.71 -2.63
C SER A 89 26.14 3.11 -3.77
N VAL A 90 25.31 4.13 -3.52
CA VAL A 90 24.34 4.73 -4.44
C VAL A 90 25.00 5.10 -5.79
N THR A 91 24.48 4.58 -6.91
CA THR A 91 24.90 5.06 -8.24
C THR A 91 24.09 6.28 -8.66
N ILE A 92 24.67 7.14 -9.50
CA ILE A 92 24.04 8.37 -10.01
C ILE A 92 22.71 8.08 -10.77
N SER A 93 22.55 6.85 -11.27
CA SER A 93 21.29 6.30 -11.81
C SER A 93 20.17 6.21 -10.76
N ASP A 94 20.47 5.82 -9.53
CA ASP A 94 19.50 5.67 -8.42
C ASP A 94 19.00 7.03 -7.89
N ILE A 95 19.83 8.06 -8.04
CA ILE A 95 19.51 9.46 -7.68
C ILE A 95 18.61 10.11 -8.75
N LEU A 96 18.81 9.79 -10.04
CA LEU A 96 18.05 10.35 -11.17
C LEU A 96 16.76 9.56 -11.47
N SER A 97 16.70 8.27 -11.13
CA SER A 97 15.53 7.42 -11.31
C SER A 97 14.46 7.59 -10.23
N GLY A 98 14.62 8.51 -9.27
CA GLY A 98 13.57 8.82 -8.29
C GLY A 98 13.04 7.59 -7.59
N ASN A 99 13.92 6.64 -7.23
CA ASN A 99 13.54 5.41 -6.54
C ASN A 99 13.05 5.75 -5.12
N TYR A 100 11.80 6.19 -5.01
CA TYR A 100 11.15 6.60 -3.75
C TYR A 100 10.91 5.41 -2.82
N HIS A 101 11.25 4.20 -3.24
CA HIS A 101 11.06 2.96 -2.51
C HIS A 101 12.35 2.14 -2.52
N ASN A 102 13.24 2.37 -1.56
CA ASN A 102 14.18 1.32 -1.14
C ASN A 102 13.32 0.11 -0.74
N TYR A 103 13.25 -0.88 -1.62
CA TYR A 103 12.55 -2.15 -1.40
C TYR A 103 13.41 -3.08 -0.56
N ASP A 104 13.98 -2.56 0.53
CA ASP A 104 14.77 -3.37 1.43
C ASP A 104 13.86 -4.40 2.07
N LEU A 105 14.31 -5.65 2.10
CA LEU A 105 13.59 -6.71 2.78
C LEU A 105 13.61 -6.44 4.28
N LYS A 106 12.43 -6.23 4.85
CA LYS A 106 12.21 -5.99 6.28
C LYS A 106 11.54 -7.20 6.91
N SER A 107 11.64 -7.31 8.23
CA SER A 107 10.99 -8.36 9.01
C SER A 107 10.27 -7.74 10.20
N GLU A 108 9.01 -8.11 10.40
CA GLU A 108 8.21 -7.73 11.56
C GLU A 108 7.40 -8.94 12.03
N ASN A 109 7.55 -9.33 13.30
CA ASN A 109 6.86 -10.49 13.87
C ASN A 109 7.02 -11.78 13.04
N GLY A 110 8.21 -12.01 12.46
CA GLY A 110 8.50 -13.17 11.61
C GLY A 110 7.88 -13.11 10.20
N ILE A 111 7.32 -11.97 9.78
CA ILE A 111 6.82 -11.76 8.42
C ILE A 111 7.86 -10.92 7.66
N SER A 112 8.46 -11.50 6.61
CA SER A 112 9.34 -10.76 5.71
C SER A 112 8.55 -10.01 4.64
N TYR A 113 8.83 -8.73 4.44
CA TYR A 113 8.08 -7.86 3.52
C TYR A 113 8.95 -6.73 2.95
N HIS A 114 8.54 -6.20 1.81
CA HIS A 114 9.15 -5.01 1.20
C HIS A 114 8.25 -3.79 1.44
N LEU A 115 6.93 -3.96 1.25
CA LEU A 115 5.93 -2.92 1.50
C LEU A 115 4.92 -3.35 2.57
N LYS A 116 4.48 -2.37 3.36
CA LYS A 116 3.44 -2.53 4.37
C LYS A 116 2.35 -1.50 4.15
N TYR A 117 1.10 -1.93 4.28
CA TYR A 117 -0.08 -1.08 4.22
C TYR A 117 -1.01 -1.33 5.40
N LYS A 118 -1.64 -0.27 5.90
CA LYS A 118 -2.74 -0.38 6.86
C LYS A 118 -4.06 -0.54 6.12
N ILE A 119 -4.77 -1.61 6.42
CA ILE A 119 -6.10 -1.91 5.91
C ILE A 119 -7.13 -1.13 6.73
N GLN A 120 -7.95 -0.33 6.07
CA GLN A 120 -9.09 0.34 6.70
C GLN A 120 -10.27 0.38 5.73
N GLY A 121 -11.17 -0.60 5.86
CA GLY A 121 -12.26 -0.81 4.90
C GLY A 121 -11.69 -1.25 3.55
N ASN A 122 -12.15 -0.61 2.46
CA ASN A 122 -11.67 -0.87 1.10
C ASN A 122 -10.46 0.00 0.72
N LYS A 123 -9.71 0.46 1.72
CA LYS A 123 -8.59 1.40 1.55
C LYS A 123 -7.32 0.84 2.15
N LEU A 124 -6.21 1.06 1.45
CA LEU A 124 -4.87 0.72 1.89
C LEU A 124 -4.07 2.00 2.08
N PHE A 125 -3.56 2.21 3.29
CA PHE A 125 -2.76 3.38 3.65
C PHE A 125 -1.28 2.98 3.76
N ALA A 126 -0.42 3.62 2.99
CA ALA A 126 1.01 3.34 3.00
C ALA A 126 1.67 3.80 4.31
N TYR A 127 2.70 3.08 4.74
CA TYR A 127 3.61 3.53 5.78
C TYR A 127 4.80 4.29 5.16
N GLY A 128 5.28 5.33 5.85
CA GLY A 128 6.49 6.04 5.47
C GLY A 128 7.72 5.19 5.72
N ILE A 129 8.64 5.16 4.75
CA ILE A 129 9.83 4.29 4.78
C ILE A 129 10.79 4.71 5.90
N LYS A 130 10.98 6.03 6.09
CA LYS A 130 11.98 6.58 7.01
C LYS A 130 11.58 6.49 8.48
N ASN A 131 10.30 6.69 8.79
CA ASN A 131 9.81 6.81 10.16
C ASN A 131 8.86 5.68 10.59
N GLY A 132 8.50 4.78 9.67
CA GLY A 132 7.52 3.72 9.93
C GLY A 132 6.12 4.25 10.29
N GLN A 133 5.84 5.54 10.12
CA GLN A 133 4.57 6.15 10.48
C GLN A 133 3.60 6.11 9.30
N LEU A 134 2.31 6.11 9.57
CA LEU A 134 1.30 6.09 8.51
C LEU A 134 1.39 7.37 7.64
N LYS A 135 1.64 7.23 6.34
CA LYS A 135 1.68 8.33 5.38
C LYS A 135 0.25 8.82 5.14
N LYS A 136 -0.16 9.83 5.91
CA LYS A 136 -1.53 10.37 5.84
C LYS A 136 -1.73 11.37 4.70
N LYS A 137 -0.68 12.05 4.22
CA LYS A 137 -0.79 13.09 3.19
C LYS A 137 0.42 13.07 2.26
N SER A 138 0.22 13.49 1.01
CA SER A 138 1.30 13.75 0.05
C SER A 138 0.92 14.91 -0.87
N LYS A 139 1.93 15.48 -1.54
CA LYS A 139 1.77 16.62 -2.45
C LYS A 139 1.05 16.15 -3.70
N VAL A 140 -0.10 16.76 -3.97
CA VAL A 140 -0.89 16.54 -5.17
C VAL A 140 -1.03 17.86 -5.91
N TYR A 141 -0.89 17.79 -7.23
CA TYR A 141 -1.14 18.92 -8.12
C TYR A 141 -2.64 19.08 -8.36
N THR A 142 -3.18 20.29 -8.21
CA THR A 142 -4.62 20.54 -8.37
C THR A 142 -4.90 21.69 -9.35
N HIS A 143 -5.64 21.39 -10.42
CA HIS A 143 -6.13 22.35 -11.43
C HIS A 143 -7.51 22.93 -11.07
N GLN A 144 -7.72 23.39 -9.82
CA GLN A 144 -8.96 24.09 -9.50
C GLN A 144 -8.86 25.55 -9.95
N SER A 145 -9.56 25.90 -11.05
CA SER A 145 -9.79 27.28 -11.44
C SER A 145 -10.81 27.91 -10.49
N LYS A 146 -10.55 29.14 -10.06
CA LYS A 146 -11.60 30.03 -9.57
C LYS A 146 -11.12 31.44 -9.76
N PHE A 147 -11.88 32.16 -10.57
CA PHE A 147 -11.93 33.60 -10.67
C PHE A 147 -11.28 34.32 -9.47
N LEU A 148 -10.25 35.12 -9.80
CA LEU A 148 -9.65 36.24 -9.05
C LEU A 148 -8.21 36.12 -8.52
N PHE A 149 -7.58 34.95 -8.28
CA PHE A 149 -6.15 34.92 -7.85
C PHE A 149 -5.36 33.67 -8.32
N PHE A 150 -4.58 33.81 -9.39
CA PHE A 150 -3.99 32.75 -10.23
C PHE A 150 -2.83 31.94 -9.63
N GLY A 151 -2.74 30.66 -10.06
CA GLY A 151 -1.58 29.78 -9.92
C GLY A 151 -1.97 28.33 -9.65
N SER A 152 -1.40 27.37 -10.40
CA SER A 152 -1.44 25.98 -9.98
C SER A 152 -0.70 25.84 -8.65
N ARG A 153 -1.30 25.12 -7.70
CA ARG A 153 -0.76 25.02 -6.34
C ARG A 153 -0.62 23.57 -5.93
N TRP A 154 0.54 23.26 -5.40
CA TRP A 154 0.81 22.04 -4.67
C TRP A 154 0.01 22.07 -3.36
N ARG A 155 -0.82 21.05 -3.13
CA ARG A 155 -1.55 20.90 -1.86
C ARG A 155 -1.28 19.53 -1.27
N ASN A 156 -1.10 19.48 0.05
CA ASN A 156 -1.01 18.22 0.78
C ASN A 156 -2.42 17.61 0.91
N LYS A 157 -2.68 16.50 0.23
CA LYS A 157 -3.96 15.78 0.25
C LYS A 157 -3.77 14.39 0.81
N ARG A 158 -4.84 13.81 1.37
CA ARG A 158 -4.83 12.43 1.85
C ARG A 158 -4.72 11.47 0.68
N ILE A 159 -3.70 10.62 0.71
CA ILE A 159 -3.42 9.63 -0.33
C ILE A 159 -3.58 8.23 0.27
N TYR A 160 -4.23 7.35 -0.49
CA TYR A 160 -4.44 5.95 -0.18
C TYR A 160 -4.76 5.20 -1.46
N LEU A 161 -4.61 3.87 -1.43
CA LEU A 161 -5.14 3.03 -2.49
C LEU A 161 -6.58 2.66 -2.16
N GLU A 162 -7.47 2.77 -3.12
CA GLU A 162 -8.90 2.45 -3.00
C GLU A 162 -9.24 1.26 -3.89
N LYS A 163 -10.02 0.32 -3.36
CA LYS A 163 -10.52 -0.82 -4.14
C LYS A 163 -11.44 -0.32 -5.24
N ILE A 164 -11.11 -0.63 -6.49
CA ILE A 164 -11.96 -0.36 -7.64
C ILE A 164 -13.06 -1.42 -7.63
N LYS A 165 -14.32 -1.00 -7.78
CA LYS A 165 -15.41 -1.94 -8.03
C LYS A 165 -15.23 -2.47 -9.45
N SER A 166 -14.92 -3.76 -9.58
CA SER A 166 -15.00 -4.47 -10.85
C SER A 166 -16.45 -4.84 -11.14
#